data_AF-A0A4R0D7H9-F1
#
_entry.id   AF-A0A4R0D7H9-F1
#
_cell.length_a   1.000
_cell.length_b   1.000
_cell.length_c   1.000
_cell.angle_alpha   90.00
_cell.angle_beta   90.00
_cell.angle_gamma   90.00
#
_symmetry.space_group_name_H-M   'P 1'
#
loop_
_entity.id
_entity.type
_entity.pdbx_description
1 polymer ?
#
loop_
_entity_poly.entity_id
_entity_poly.type
_entity_poly.pdbx_seq_one_letter_code
_entity_poly.pdbx_strand_id
1 'polypeptide(L)'
;MNTAVNLQSAENARQAWLESRRLGIGGSDVAAILGLSKYKSPYQLWLDKTSRSELEDSQSEAAYWGNTLEDIVAKEYAKRNGVKVQRVNATIAHPEHDWMRANIDRAIINPEIAGNVRIKDGKLTTDRILECKTANQYLAKLWGDEQTESVPDYYLTQCQWYMGITGASFCGLGVLIGGQKFRTYEIQFDAELFEMLIEQCSQFWHEHVLSDVPPAPTTFDDVLHRWAKHNPDQSVEADDELAQIITEYKELNSNIKEATTELDQLKLQICTRMEDAEMIIAEEKRLATYKYQERNSLDSKALKAAHPDIYEQFLKTSSTRVLRVA
;
A
#
# COMPACT_ATOMS: atom_id res chain seq x y z
N MET A 1 -39.75 14.79 8.07
CA MET A 1 -39.44 13.61 8.89
C MET A 1 -37.93 13.58 9.05
N ASN A 2 -37.44 13.72 10.28
CA ASN A 2 -36.02 13.70 10.59
C ASN A 2 -35.46 12.30 10.33
N THR A 3 -34.65 12.16 9.28
CA THR A 3 -33.81 10.99 9.06
C THR A 3 -32.62 11.11 10.02
N ALA A 4 -32.87 10.83 11.30
CA ALA A 4 -31.78 10.56 12.23
C ALA A 4 -31.14 9.25 11.78
N VAL A 5 -30.10 9.34 10.95
CA VAL A 5 -29.22 8.22 10.65
C VAL A 5 -28.69 7.76 12.00
N ASN A 6 -29.10 6.56 12.42
CA ASN A 6 -28.64 5.97 13.67
C ASN A 6 -27.14 5.68 13.50
N LEU A 7 -26.30 6.59 13.97
CA LEU A 7 -24.84 6.53 13.87
C LEU A 7 -24.29 5.19 14.39
N GLN A 8 -24.91 4.62 15.42
CA GLN A 8 -24.53 3.31 15.97
C GLN A 8 -24.74 2.17 14.96
N SER A 9 -25.81 2.24 14.16
CA SER A 9 -26.09 1.22 13.14
C SER A 9 -25.14 1.32 11.94
N ALA A 10 -24.69 2.53 11.59
CA ALA A 10 -23.72 2.74 10.52
C ALA A 10 -22.31 2.29 10.94
N GLU A 11 -21.92 2.58 12.18
CA GLU A 11 -20.65 2.13 12.75
C GLU A 11 -20.61 0.60 12.86
N ASN A 12 -21.66 -0.03 13.37
CA ASN A 12 -21.73 -1.49 13.45
C ASN A 12 -21.67 -2.15 12.06
N ALA A 13 -22.30 -1.55 11.04
CA ALA A 13 -22.22 -2.06 9.66
C ALA A 13 -20.82 -1.89 9.05
N ARG A 14 -20.11 -0.80 9.39
CA ARG A 14 -18.73 -0.54 8.98
C ARG A 14 -17.77 -1.54 9.61
N GLN A 15 -17.88 -1.79 10.91
CA GLN A 15 -17.07 -2.79 11.61
C GLN A 15 -17.34 -4.20 11.07
N ALA A 16 -18.61 -4.58 10.90
CA ALA A 16 -18.96 -5.86 10.28
C ALA A 16 -18.40 -6.00 8.85
N TRP A 17 -18.36 -4.92 8.08
CA TRP A 17 -17.72 -4.91 6.76
C TRP A 17 -16.20 -5.11 6.87
N LEU A 18 -15.52 -4.40 7.77
CA LEU A 18 -14.08 -4.55 8.00
C LEU A 18 -13.73 -5.98 8.44
N GLU A 19 -14.52 -6.56 9.36
CA GLU A 19 -14.38 -7.96 9.77
C GLU A 19 -14.61 -8.93 8.62
N SER A 20 -15.61 -8.66 7.75
CA SER A 20 -15.88 -9.52 6.60
C SER A 20 -14.70 -9.59 5.62
N ARG A 21 -13.84 -8.56 5.57
CA ARG A 21 -12.61 -8.57 4.77
C ARG A 21 -11.58 -9.56 5.30
N ARG A 22 -11.67 -9.99 6.56
CA ARG A 22 -10.79 -11.02 7.12
C ARG A 22 -11.20 -12.43 6.73
N LEU A 23 -12.41 -12.63 6.22
CA LEU A 23 -12.96 -13.93 5.83
C LEU A 23 -12.46 -14.44 4.47
N GLY A 24 -11.47 -13.79 3.87
CA GLY A 24 -10.91 -14.18 2.59
C GLY A 24 -9.87 -13.20 2.06
N ILE A 25 -9.43 -13.43 0.83
CA ILE A 25 -8.48 -12.64 0.07
C ILE A 25 -9.25 -11.76 -0.91
N GLY A 26 -9.12 -10.46 -0.75
CA GLY A 26 -9.61 -9.45 -1.69
C GLY A 26 -8.56 -9.10 -2.73
N GLY A 27 -8.97 -8.41 -3.81
CA GLY A 27 -8.06 -8.05 -4.90
C GLY A 27 -6.92 -7.13 -4.46
N SER A 28 -7.13 -6.26 -3.44
CA SER A 28 -6.06 -5.45 -2.85
C SER A 28 -5.02 -6.27 -2.07
N ASP A 29 -5.39 -7.47 -1.61
CA ASP A 29 -4.53 -8.33 -0.81
C ASP A 29 -3.57 -9.13 -1.69
N VAL A 30 -3.97 -9.43 -2.94
CA VAL A 30 -3.17 -10.17 -3.93
C VAL A 30 -1.79 -9.54 -4.11
N ALA A 31 -1.72 -8.21 -4.26
CA ALA A 31 -0.45 -7.52 -4.41
C ALA A 31 0.44 -7.63 -3.17
N ALA A 32 -0.14 -7.70 -1.96
CA ALA A 32 0.64 -7.90 -0.74
C ALA A 32 1.19 -9.32 -0.66
N ILE A 33 0.39 -10.33 -1.04
CA ILE A 33 0.80 -11.73 -1.09
C ILE A 33 1.99 -11.92 -2.05
N LEU A 34 1.92 -11.30 -3.23
CA LEU A 34 2.98 -11.37 -4.25
C LEU A 34 4.19 -10.48 -3.96
N GLY A 35 4.21 -9.71 -2.86
CA GLY A 35 5.30 -8.78 -2.54
C GLY A 35 5.37 -7.55 -3.46
N LEU A 36 4.32 -7.25 -4.22
CA LEU A 36 4.22 -6.11 -5.14
C LEU A 36 3.65 -4.85 -4.47
N SER A 37 3.03 -5.00 -3.29
CA SER A 37 2.45 -3.90 -2.53
C SER A 37 3.54 -3.06 -1.84
N LYS A 38 3.43 -1.73 -1.99
CA LYS A 38 4.27 -0.76 -1.25
C LYS A 38 3.74 -0.47 0.17
N TYR A 39 2.53 -0.94 0.47
CA TYR A 39 1.81 -0.53 1.67
C TYR A 39 1.70 -1.64 2.72
N LYS A 40 1.82 -2.91 2.30
CA LYS A 40 1.57 -4.05 3.18
C LYS A 40 2.40 -5.25 2.75
N SER A 41 3.19 -5.80 3.66
CA SER A 41 3.93 -7.07 3.46
C SER A 41 3.00 -8.29 3.60
N PRO A 42 3.40 -9.48 3.13
CA PRO A 42 2.66 -10.72 3.42
C PRO A 42 2.48 -10.96 4.92
N TYR A 43 3.49 -10.63 5.75
CA TYR A 43 3.42 -10.77 7.19
C TYR A 43 2.40 -9.82 7.83
N GLN A 44 2.40 -8.55 7.43
CA GLN A 44 1.40 -7.58 7.88
C GLN A 44 -0.02 -7.97 7.43
N LEU A 45 -0.16 -8.53 6.22
CA LEU A 45 -1.44 -9.09 5.76
C LEU A 45 -1.88 -10.28 6.62
N TRP A 46 -0.96 -11.18 6.98
CA TRP A 46 -1.27 -12.30 7.86
C TRP A 46 -1.73 -11.84 9.24
N LEU A 47 -1.09 -10.82 9.82
CA LEU A 47 -1.54 -10.21 11.08
C LEU A 47 -2.98 -9.68 10.96
N ASP A 48 -3.32 -9.04 9.85
CA ASP A 48 -4.67 -8.53 9.59
C ASP A 48 -5.68 -9.67 9.45
N LYS A 49 -5.41 -10.66 8.60
CA LYS A 49 -6.31 -11.81 8.37
C LYS A 49 -6.53 -12.66 9.61
N THR A 50 -5.55 -12.70 10.51
CA THR A 50 -5.64 -13.45 11.78
C THR A 50 -6.03 -12.59 12.99
N SER A 51 -6.50 -11.36 12.78
CA SER A 51 -6.97 -10.45 13.84
C SER A 51 -5.92 -10.08 14.90
N ARG A 52 -4.64 -10.09 14.51
CA ARG A 52 -3.50 -9.66 15.35
C ARG A 52 -3.07 -8.22 15.10
N SER A 53 -3.57 -7.57 14.04
CA SER A 53 -3.52 -6.12 13.90
C SER A 53 -4.83 -5.50 14.39
N GLU A 54 -4.75 -4.26 14.87
CA GLU A 54 -5.95 -3.43 14.98
C GLU A 54 -6.66 -3.39 13.62
N LEU A 55 -7.99 -3.34 13.64
CA LEU A 55 -8.73 -3.04 12.43
C LEU A 55 -8.30 -1.63 12.03
N GLU A 56 -7.53 -1.52 10.96
CA GLU A 56 -7.29 -0.24 10.32
C GLU A 56 -8.65 0.27 9.83
N ASP A 57 -9.34 1.06 10.65
CA ASP A 57 -10.33 1.95 10.10
C ASP A 57 -9.52 2.94 9.27
N SER A 58 -9.54 2.74 7.96
CA SER A 58 -8.83 3.57 6.99
C SER A 58 -9.48 4.95 6.91
N GLN A 59 -9.50 5.67 8.02
CA GLN A 59 -9.73 7.10 8.12
C GLN A 59 -8.51 7.91 7.66
N SER A 60 -7.54 7.26 7.02
CA SER A 60 -6.49 8.01 6.32
C SER A 60 -7.16 8.91 5.28
N GLU A 61 -6.64 10.13 5.13
CA GLU A 61 -7.20 11.07 4.14
C GLU A 61 -7.22 10.46 2.73
N ALA A 62 -6.24 9.62 2.40
CA ALA A 62 -6.18 8.93 1.12
C ALA A 62 -7.37 7.98 0.90
N ALA A 63 -7.75 7.19 1.90
CA ALA A 63 -8.89 6.29 1.81
C ALA A 63 -10.22 7.04 1.84
N TYR A 64 -10.33 8.11 2.64
CA TYR A 64 -11.49 9.00 2.62
C TYR A 64 -11.72 9.60 1.22
N TRP A 65 -10.67 10.19 0.62
CA TRP A 65 -10.76 10.79 -0.70
C TRP A 65 -10.95 9.76 -1.81
N GLY A 66 -10.34 8.58 -1.71
CA GLY A 66 -10.58 7.47 -2.63
C GLY A 66 -12.07 7.11 -2.70
N ASN A 67 -12.70 6.85 -1.56
CA ASN A 67 -14.13 6.54 -1.48
C ASN A 67 -15.02 7.72 -1.92
N THR A 68 -14.67 8.95 -1.53
CA THR A 68 -15.45 10.16 -1.87
C THR A 68 -15.42 10.43 -3.38
N LEU A 69 -14.27 10.25 -4.02
CA LEU A 69 -14.07 10.57 -5.44
C LEU A 69 -14.42 9.41 -6.38
N GLU A 70 -14.59 8.20 -5.86
CA GLU A 70 -14.94 6.99 -6.63
C GLU A 70 -16.13 7.23 -7.59
N ASP A 71 -17.21 7.85 -7.11
CA ASP A 71 -18.39 8.11 -7.94
C ASP A 71 -18.12 9.12 -9.06
N ILE A 72 -17.24 10.09 -8.81
CA ILE A 72 -16.81 11.07 -9.83
C ILE A 72 -15.97 10.38 -10.90
N VAL A 73 -15.01 9.55 -10.48
CA VAL A 73 -14.17 8.76 -11.38
C VAL A 73 -15.03 7.83 -12.24
N ALA A 74 -16.00 7.14 -11.65
CA ALA A 74 -16.92 6.26 -12.35
C ALA A 74 -17.78 7.00 -13.40
N LYS A 75 -18.33 8.18 -13.04
CA LYS A 75 -19.12 9.00 -13.96
C LYS A 75 -18.30 9.54 -15.12
N GLU A 76 -17.07 9.98 -14.85
CA GLU A 76 -16.17 10.46 -15.89
C GLU A 76 -15.74 9.33 -16.83
N TYR A 77 -15.44 8.13 -16.29
CA TYR A 77 -15.18 6.94 -17.10
C TYR A 77 -16.38 6.62 -18.01
N ALA A 78 -17.59 6.57 -17.44
CA ALA A 78 -18.82 6.30 -18.16
C ALA A 78 -19.04 7.30 -19.32
N LYS A 79 -18.83 8.59 -19.05
CA LYS A 79 -18.96 9.66 -20.04
C LYS A 79 -17.95 9.52 -21.17
N ARG A 80 -16.67 9.29 -20.88
CA ARG A 80 -15.61 9.20 -21.90
C ARG A 80 -15.73 7.97 -22.78
N ASN A 81 -16.14 6.84 -22.21
CA ASN A 81 -16.25 5.57 -22.92
C ASN A 81 -17.66 5.30 -23.48
N GLY A 82 -18.61 6.21 -23.26
CA GLY A 82 -19.99 6.06 -23.76
C GLY A 82 -20.74 4.86 -23.15
N VAL A 83 -20.36 4.43 -21.94
CA VAL A 83 -20.95 3.26 -21.26
C VAL A 83 -21.84 3.67 -20.09
N LYS A 84 -22.72 2.78 -19.66
CA LYS A 84 -23.46 2.94 -18.40
C LYS A 84 -22.80 2.08 -17.32
N VAL A 85 -22.68 2.63 -16.12
CA VAL A 85 -22.10 1.95 -14.96
C VAL A 85 -23.12 1.81 -13.84
N GLN A 86 -23.03 0.71 -13.10
CA GLN A 86 -23.89 0.41 -11.96
C GLN A 86 -23.04 0.13 -10.73
N ARG A 87 -23.43 0.68 -9.59
CA ARG A 87 -22.78 0.37 -8.31
C ARG A 87 -23.14 -1.03 -7.83
N VAL A 88 -22.13 -1.76 -7.34
CA VAL A 88 -22.28 -3.09 -6.74
C VAL A 88 -21.86 -3.00 -5.27
N ASN A 89 -22.84 -2.85 -4.39
CA ASN A 89 -22.60 -2.72 -2.94
C ASN A 89 -22.57 -4.10 -2.24
N ALA A 90 -21.84 -5.06 -2.81
CA ALA A 90 -21.75 -6.41 -2.28
C ALA A 90 -20.35 -6.98 -2.50
N THR A 91 -19.85 -7.71 -1.49
CA THR A 91 -18.71 -8.60 -1.68
C THR A 91 -19.20 -9.86 -2.37
N ILE A 92 -18.55 -10.22 -3.47
CA ILE A 92 -18.83 -11.42 -4.26
C ILE A 92 -17.80 -12.47 -3.87
N ALA A 93 -18.25 -13.65 -3.44
CA ALA A 93 -17.38 -14.79 -3.20
C ALA A 93 -17.29 -15.64 -4.47
N HIS A 94 -16.14 -16.27 -4.71
CA HIS A 94 -16.00 -17.23 -5.80
C HIS A 94 -16.93 -18.43 -5.54
N PRO A 95 -17.65 -18.96 -6.56
CA PRO A 95 -18.65 -20.02 -6.38
C PRO A 95 -18.12 -21.31 -5.73
N GLU A 96 -16.82 -21.60 -5.90
CA GLU A 96 -16.17 -22.82 -5.42
C GLU A 96 -15.22 -22.59 -4.23
N HIS A 97 -14.87 -21.33 -3.96
CA HIS A 97 -13.80 -20.97 -3.01
C HIS A 97 -14.20 -19.73 -2.22
N ASP A 98 -14.86 -19.93 -1.07
CA ASP A 98 -15.41 -18.83 -0.23
C ASP A 98 -14.35 -17.83 0.28
N TRP A 99 -13.09 -18.25 0.32
CA TRP A 99 -11.96 -17.39 0.68
C TRP A 99 -11.56 -16.45 -0.46
N MET A 100 -11.98 -16.68 -1.70
CA MET A 100 -11.74 -15.76 -2.81
C MET A 100 -12.85 -14.72 -2.86
N ARG A 101 -12.51 -13.44 -2.65
CA ARG A 101 -13.49 -12.35 -2.53
C ARG A 101 -13.22 -11.21 -3.49
N ALA A 102 -14.28 -10.66 -4.09
CA ALA A 102 -14.24 -9.51 -4.96
C ALA A 102 -15.12 -8.37 -4.42
N ASN A 103 -14.52 -7.18 -4.34
CA ASN A 103 -15.16 -5.93 -3.96
C ASN A 103 -14.94 -4.95 -5.11
N ILE A 104 -15.72 -5.10 -6.18
CA ILE A 104 -15.62 -4.23 -7.36
C ILE A 104 -16.28 -2.88 -7.08
N ASP A 105 -15.76 -1.80 -7.67
CA ASP A 105 -16.37 -0.49 -7.51
C ASP A 105 -17.67 -0.40 -8.31
N ARG A 106 -17.60 -0.75 -9.61
CA ARG A 106 -18.73 -0.66 -10.54
C ARG A 106 -18.78 -1.86 -11.47
N ALA A 107 -19.97 -2.20 -11.91
CA ALA A 107 -20.20 -3.04 -13.07
C ALA A 107 -20.53 -2.17 -14.27
N ILE A 108 -19.96 -2.46 -15.43
CA ILE A 108 -20.34 -1.79 -16.69
C ILE A 108 -21.52 -2.56 -17.26
N ILE A 109 -22.62 -1.89 -17.57
CA ILE A 109 -23.82 -2.53 -18.13
C ILE A 109 -23.52 -2.95 -19.57
N ASN A 110 -23.72 -4.24 -19.86
CA ASN A 110 -23.77 -4.77 -21.23
C ASN A 110 -25.23 -5.05 -21.63
N PRO A 111 -25.86 -4.20 -22.46
CA PRO A 111 -27.26 -4.36 -22.86
C PRO A 111 -27.57 -5.68 -23.59
N GLU A 112 -26.58 -6.30 -24.23
CA GLU A 112 -26.72 -7.60 -24.91
C GLU A 112 -26.89 -8.76 -23.91
N ILE A 113 -26.44 -8.57 -22.66
CA ILE A 113 -26.57 -9.56 -21.58
C ILE A 113 -27.77 -9.20 -20.69
N ALA A 114 -27.81 -7.97 -20.18
CA ALA A 114 -28.89 -7.51 -19.32
C ALA A 114 -28.98 -5.97 -19.28
N GLY A 115 -30.20 -5.44 -19.23
CA GLY A 115 -30.44 -4.00 -19.09
C GLY A 115 -30.06 -3.42 -17.72
N ASN A 116 -29.84 -4.26 -16.71
CA ASN A 116 -29.32 -3.91 -15.38
C ASN A 116 -28.46 -5.06 -14.85
N VAL A 117 -27.46 -4.76 -14.03
CA VAL A 117 -26.55 -5.77 -13.46
C VAL A 117 -27.14 -6.35 -12.17
N ARG A 118 -27.14 -7.67 -12.05
CA ARG A 118 -27.49 -8.42 -10.85
C ARG A 118 -26.41 -9.46 -10.58
N ILE A 119 -26.38 -10.00 -9.36
CA ILE A 119 -25.66 -11.23 -9.06
C ILE A 119 -26.67 -12.37 -9.21
N LYS A 120 -26.38 -13.33 -10.09
CA LYS A 120 -27.18 -14.53 -10.32
C LYS A 120 -26.24 -15.73 -10.40
N ASP A 121 -26.54 -16.77 -9.64
CA ASP A 121 -25.74 -18.01 -9.61
C ASP A 121 -24.24 -17.73 -9.34
N GLY A 122 -23.96 -16.79 -8.43
CA GLY A 122 -22.60 -16.38 -8.04
C GLY A 122 -21.87 -15.48 -9.05
N LYS A 123 -22.49 -15.13 -10.19
CA LYS A 123 -21.87 -14.32 -11.26
C LYS A 123 -22.61 -13.03 -11.50
N LEU A 124 -21.90 -12.04 -12.04
CA LEU A 124 -22.53 -10.81 -12.51
C LEU A 124 -23.29 -11.06 -13.81
N THR A 125 -24.45 -10.44 -13.98
CA THR A 125 -25.16 -10.40 -15.27
C THR A 125 -24.58 -9.32 -16.19
N THR A 126 -23.25 -9.30 -16.28
CA THR A 126 -22.44 -8.53 -17.22
C THR A 126 -21.06 -9.19 -17.34
N ASP A 127 -20.38 -8.99 -18.46
CA ASP A 127 -19.02 -9.44 -18.76
C ASP A 127 -17.96 -8.37 -18.44
N ARG A 128 -18.37 -7.21 -17.90
CA ARG A 128 -17.53 -6.02 -17.77
C ARG A 128 -17.62 -5.39 -16.38
N ILE A 129 -16.47 -5.15 -15.77
CA ILE A 129 -16.35 -4.43 -14.49
C ILE A 129 -15.56 -3.13 -14.68
N LEU A 130 -15.63 -2.24 -13.69
CA LEU A 130 -14.88 -0.99 -13.65
C LEU A 130 -14.29 -0.80 -12.26
N GLU A 131 -12.97 -0.60 -12.24
CA GLU A 131 -12.20 -0.21 -11.08
C GLU A 131 -11.85 1.30 -11.17
N CYS A 132 -12.01 2.01 -10.07
CA CYS A 132 -11.84 3.46 -9.96
C CYS A 132 -10.71 3.77 -8.99
N LYS A 133 -9.72 4.55 -9.43
CA LYS A 133 -8.57 4.94 -8.61
C LYS A 133 -8.37 6.45 -8.56
N THR A 134 -7.78 6.88 -7.46
CA THR A 134 -7.20 8.21 -7.32
C THR A 134 -5.72 8.05 -7.05
N ALA A 135 -4.88 8.83 -7.72
CA ALA A 135 -3.44 8.76 -7.54
C ALA A 135 -2.82 10.14 -7.36
N ASN A 136 -1.76 10.22 -6.56
CA ASN A 136 -0.96 11.43 -6.45
C ASN A 136 -0.20 11.70 -7.76
N GLN A 137 0.01 12.97 -8.12
CA GLN A 137 0.77 13.40 -9.30
C GLN A 137 2.20 12.82 -9.33
N TYR A 138 2.84 12.57 -8.19
CA TYR A 138 4.17 11.93 -8.13
C TYR A 138 4.17 10.47 -8.61
N LEU A 139 3.02 9.81 -8.55
CA LEU A 139 2.84 8.44 -9.01
C LEU A 139 2.45 8.38 -10.49
N ALA A 140 2.26 9.52 -11.16
CA ALA A 140 1.85 9.57 -12.57
C ALA A 140 2.79 8.80 -13.51
N LYS A 141 4.08 8.70 -13.16
CA LYS A 141 5.10 7.97 -13.93
C LYS A 141 4.95 6.44 -13.88
N LEU A 142 4.21 5.91 -12.90
CA LEU A 142 3.93 4.48 -12.80
C LEU A 142 2.81 4.04 -13.73
N TRP A 143 2.07 5.02 -14.25
CA TRP A 143 0.98 4.80 -15.19
C TRP A 143 1.51 5.10 -16.58
N GLY A 144 1.31 4.15 -17.50
CA GLY A 144 1.54 4.36 -18.92
C GLY A 144 0.88 5.65 -19.39
N ASP A 145 1.51 6.33 -20.33
CA ASP A 145 0.83 7.40 -21.07
C ASP A 145 -0.34 6.83 -21.89
N GLU A 146 -1.06 7.71 -22.60
CA GLU A 146 -2.20 7.29 -23.44
C GLU A 146 -1.79 6.32 -24.57
N GLN A 147 -0.49 6.08 -24.78
CA GLN A 147 0.04 5.24 -25.86
C GLN A 147 0.55 3.88 -25.36
N THR A 148 0.90 3.75 -24.09
CA THR A 148 1.62 2.58 -23.56
C THR A 148 0.75 1.61 -22.77
N GLU A 149 -0.54 1.91 -22.55
CA GLU A 149 -1.57 1.08 -21.89
C GLU A 149 -1.15 0.40 -20.56
N SER A 150 0.02 0.74 -20.03
CA SER A 150 0.64 0.06 -18.90
C SER A 150 -0.01 0.52 -17.61
N VAL A 151 -0.52 -0.44 -16.85
CA VAL A 151 -1.07 -0.25 -15.52
C VAL A 151 -0.08 -0.80 -14.50
N PRO A 152 0.07 -0.17 -13.32
CA PRO A 152 0.89 -0.75 -12.26
C PRO A 152 0.46 -2.19 -11.91
N ASP A 153 1.42 -3.09 -11.76
CA ASP A 153 1.17 -4.53 -11.55
C ASP A 153 0.22 -4.83 -10.38
N TYR A 154 0.27 -4.05 -9.31
CA TYR A 154 -0.62 -4.22 -8.16
C TYR A 154 -2.09 -3.89 -8.49
N TYR A 155 -2.37 -3.03 -9.47
CA TYR A 155 -3.73 -2.83 -9.99
C TYR A 155 -4.10 -3.89 -11.02
N LEU A 156 -3.15 -4.32 -11.86
CA LEU A 156 -3.39 -5.39 -12.83
C LEU A 156 -3.85 -6.67 -12.11
N THR A 157 -3.11 -7.10 -11.11
CA THR A 157 -3.41 -8.29 -10.30
C THR A 157 -4.76 -8.17 -9.59
N GLN A 158 -5.10 -6.98 -9.06
CA GLN A 158 -6.42 -6.71 -8.49
C GLN A 158 -7.54 -6.87 -9.55
N CYS A 159 -7.36 -6.32 -10.75
CA CYS A 159 -8.36 -6.39 -11.82
C CYS A 159 -8.55 -7.83 -12.31
N GLN A 160 -7.47 -8.59 -12.51
CA GLN A 160 -7.52 -10.01 -12.89
C GLN A 160 -8.24 -10.85 -11.84
N TRP A 161 -7.93 -10.62 -10.57
CA TRP A 161 -8.60 -11.29 -9.44
C TRP A 161 -10.11 -11.08 -9.47
N TYR A 162 -10.55 -9.83 -9.65
CA TYR A 162 -11.98 -9.50 -9.71
C TYR A 162 -12.66 -10.07 -10.95
N MET A 163 -12.02 -9.99 -12.12
CA MET A 163 -12.56 -10.57 -13.35
C MET A 163 -12.78 -12.08 -13.19
N GLY A 164 -11.78 -12.82 -12.71
CA GLY A 164 -11.88 -14.25 -12.51
C GLY A 164 -12.94 -14.67 -11.48
N ILE A 165 -13.11 -13.91 -10.38
CA ILE A 165 -14.18 -14.19 -9.39
C ILE A 165 -15.57 -13.92 -9.94
N THR A 166 -15.74 -12.80 -10.63
CA THR A 166 -17.06 -12.35 -11.09
C THR A 166 -17.51 -13.00 -12.40
N GLY A 167 -16.59 -13.66 -13.12
CA GLY A 167 -16.80 -14.18 -14.47
C GLY A 167 -16.78 -13.10 -15.55
N ALA A 168 -16.24 -11.92 -15.26
CA ALA A 168 -16.07 -10.85 -16.24
C ALA A 168 -14.82 -11.11 -17.10
N SER A 169 -14.86 -10.72 -18.38
CA SER A 169 -13.73 -10.85 -19.30
C SER A 169 -13.01 -9.53 -19.54
N PHE A 170 -13.55 -8.43 -19.02
CA PHE A 170 -13.06 -7.08 -19.24
C PHE A 170 -13.16 -6.23 -17.96
N CYS A 171 -12.09 -5.50 -17.67
CA CYS A 171 -12.05 -4.49 -16.63
C CYS A 171 -11.63 -3.14 -17.21
N GLY A 172 -12.54 -2.16 -17.13
CA GLY A 172 -12.17 -0.77 -17.27
C GLY A 172 -11.43 -0.30 -16.02
N LEU A 173 -10.38 0.50 -16.18
CA LEU A 173 -9.67 1.12 -15.06
C LEU A 173 -9.63 2.64 -15.28
N GLY A 174 -10.40 3.38 -14.48
CA GLY A 174 -10.39 4.84 -14.47
C GLY A 174 -9.50 5.37 -13.36
N VAL A 175 -8.59 6.29 -13.66
CA VAL A 175 -7.74 6.93 -12.65
C VAL A 175 -7.76 8.46 -12.75
N LEU A 176 -8.02 9.11 -11.61
CA LEU A 176 -7.85 10.56 -11.45
C LEU A 176 -6.51 10.86 -10.78
N ILE A 177 -5.56 11.37 -11.55
CA ILE A 177 -4.19 11.69 -11.14
C ILE A 177 -4.08 13.17 -10.78
N GLY A 178 -3.61 13.44 -9.56
CA GLY A 178 -3.38 14.80 -9.05
C GLY A 178 -4.65 15.65 -9.01
N GLY A 179 -5.83 15.05 -9.02
CA GLY A 179 -7.12 15.76 -9.03
C GLY A 179 -7.51 16.45 -10.35
N GLN A 180 -6.68 16.35 -11.40
CA GLN A 180 -6.88 17.13 -12.63
C GLN A 180 -6.61 16.36 -13.93
N LYS A 181 -5.89 15.24 -13.87
CA LYS A 181 -5.56 14.42 -15.05
C LYS A 181 -6.27 13.08 -14.97
N PHE A 182 -7.28 12.89 -15.79
CA PHE A 182 -8.02 11.63 -15.86
C PHE A 182 -7.48 10.74 -16.98
N ARG A 183 -7.22 9.47 -16.67
CA ARG A 183 -6.80 8.45 -17.64
C ARG A 183 -7.68 7.21 -17.53
N THR A 184 -7.78 6.48 -18.63
CA THR A 184 -8.54 5.24 -18.74
C THR A 184 -7.69 4.15 -19.35
N TYR A 185 -7.82 2.94 -18.81
CA TYR A 185 -7.17 1.74 -19.32
C TYR A 185 -8.21 0.65 -19.48
N GLU A 186 -7.91 -0.28 -20.37
CA GLU A 186 -8.71 -1.48 -20.62
C GLU A 186 -7.85 -2.71 -20.33
N ILE A 187 -8.35 -3.60 -19.50
CA ILE A 187 -7.65 -4.81 -19.10
C ILE A 187 -8.51 -5.99 -19.49
N GLN A 188 -7.97 -6.87 -20.33
CA GLN A 188 -8.60 -8.14 -20.70
C GLN A 188 -8.28 -9.21 -19.67
N PHE A 189 -9.21 -10.12 -19.43
CA PHE A 189 -8.97 -11.27 -18.57
C PHE A 189 -7.88 -12.17 -19.15
N ASP A 190 -6.92 -12.53 -18.30
CA ASP A 190 -5.81 -13.43 -18.61
C ASP A 190 -5.94 -14.66 -17.69
N ALA A 191 -6.28 -15.80 -18.30
CA ALA A 191 -6.51 -17.05 -17.58
C ALA A 191 -5.24 -17.61 -16.95
N GLU A 192 -4.09 -17.52 -17.64
CA GLU A 192 -2.81 -18.03 -17.14
C GLU A 192 -2.36 -17.21 -15.92
N LEU A 193 -2.47 -15.88 -16.03
CA LEU A 193 -2.19 -15.00 -14.89
C LEU A 193 -3.16 -15.29 -13.73
N PHE A 194 -4.46 -15.40 -13.99
CA PHE A 194 -5.44 -15.69 -12.93
C PHE A 194 -5.19 -17.03 -12.23
N GLU A 195 -4.79 -18.08 -12.96
CA GLU A 195 -4.41 -19.37 -12.37
C GLU A 195 -3.20 -19.22 -11.43
N MET A 196 -2.16 -18.48 -11.84
CA MET A 196 -1.03 -18.19 -10.95
C MET A 196 -1.47 -17.38 -9.71
N LEU A 197 -2.38 -16.42 -9.87
CA LEU A 197 -2.92 -15.66 -8.72
C LEU A 197 -3.67 -16.57 -7.75
N ILE A 198 -4.46 -17.52 -8.24
CA ILE A 198 -5.16 -18.51 -7.41
C ILE A 198 -4.15 -19.34 -6.63
N GLU A 199 -3.12 -19.87 -7.29
CA GLU A 199 -2.12 -20.73 -6.65
C GLU A 199 -1.44 -20.01 -5.48
N GLN A 200 -0.90 -18.81 -5.72
CA GLN A 200 -0.19 -18.03 -4.70
C GLN A 200 -1.12 -17.59 -3.56
N CYS A 201 -2.34 -17.15 -3.88
CA CYS A 201 -3.31 -16.75 -2.87
C CYS A 201 -3.82 -17.94 -2.06
N SER A 202 -4.02 -19.10 -2.70
CA SER A 202 -4.43 -20.34 -2.06
C SER A 202 -3.35 -20.83 -1.10
N GLN A 203 -2.08 -20.82 -1.53
CA GLN A 203 -0.95 -21.17 -0.67
C GLN A 203 -0.93 -20.27 0.57
N PHE A 204 -0.98 -18.95 0.38
CA PHE A 204 -1.02 -18.02 1.50
C PHE A 204 -2.21 -18.26 2.44
N TRP A 205 -3.41 -18.47 1.89
CA TRP A 205 -4.60 -18.69 2.69
C TRP A 205 -4.51 -19.97 3.53
N HIS A 206 -4.14 -21.09 2.94
CA HIS A 206 -4.14 -22.38 3.62
C HIS A 206 -2.90 -22.60 4.49
N GLU A 207 -1.72 -22.24 3.99
CA GLU A 207 -0.45 -22.50 4.67
C GLU A 207 -0.07 -21.43 5.70
N HIS A 208 -0.69 -20.24 5.65
CA HIS A 208 -0.43 -19.18 6.64
C HIS A 208 -1.66 -18.76 7.44
N VAL A 209 -2.76 -18.42 6.77
CA VAL A 209 -3.94 -17.88 7.48
C VAL A 209 -4.68 -18.98 8.25
N LEU A 210 -5.04 -20.08 7.58
CA LEU A 210 -5.80 -21.17 8.22
C LEU A 210 -4.95 -22.04 9.15
N SER A 211 -3.66 -22.22 8.83
CA SER A 211 -2.70 -22.95 9.66
C SER A 211 -2.18 -22.16 10.87
N ASP A 212 -2.47 -20.85 10.92
CA ASP A 212 -1.92 -19.89 11.88
C ASP A 212 -0.38 -19.83 11.91
N VAL A 213 0.27 -20.03 10.75
CA VAL A 213 1.73 -19.96 10.60
C VAL A 213 2.13 -18.66 9.90
N PRO A 214 2.88 -17.74 10.56
CA PRO A 214 3.26 -16.48 9.93
C PRO A 214 4.23 -16.68 8.75
N PRO A 215 3.99 -16.02 7.60
CA PRO A 215 4.93 -16.05 6.47
C PRO A 215 6.28 -15.43 6.87
N ALA A 216 7.33 -15.76 6.13
CA ALA A 216 8.65 -15.17 6.36
C ALA A 216 8.60 -13.63 6.27
N PRO A 217 9.35 -12.90 7.11
CA PRO A 217 9.45 -11.45 7.00
C PRO A 217 10.09 -11.06 5.67
N THR A 218 9.53 -10.06 4.99
CA THR A 218 10.10 -9.53 3.74
C THR A 218 10.63 -8.10 3.90
N THR A 219 10.36 -7.47 5.05
CA THR A 219 10.85 -6.14 5.41
C THR A 219 11.52 -6.14 6.77
N PHE A 220 12.36 -5.14 7.05
CA PHE A 220 12.97 -4.98 8.37
C PHE A 220 11.94 -4.65 9.46
N ASP A 221 10.85 -3.97 9.10
CA ASP A 221 9.74 -3.71 10.01
C ASP A 221 9.06 -5.02 10.46
N ASP A 222 8.88 -5.98 9.55
CA ASP A 222 8.38 -7.32 9.88
C ASP A 222 9.28 -8.01 10.91
N VAL A 223 10.61 -7.91 10.74
CA VAL A 223 11.61 -8.48 11.66
C VAL A 223 11.46 -7.84 13.06
N LEU A 224 11.40 -6.51 13.11
CA LEU A 224 11.26 -5.77 14.36
C LEU A 224 9.94 -6.11 15.08
N HIS A 225 8.85 -6.22 14.35
CA HIS A 225 7.55 -6.57 14.90
C HIS A 225 7.48 -8.03 15.37
N ARG A 226 7.87 -8.98 14.50
CA ARG A 226 7.82 -10.43 14.77
C ARG A 226 8.66 -10.83 15.97
N TRP A 227 9.82 -10.20 16.15
CA TRP A 227 10.73 -10.47 17.25
C TRP A 227 10.96 -9.25 18.15
N ALA A 228 9.88 -8.52 18.44
CA ALA A 228 9.91 -7.39 19.38
C ALA A 228 10.29 -7.84 20.80
N LYS A 229 9.77 -9.00 21.22
CA LYS A 229 10.23 -9.70 22.43
C LYS A 229 11.53 -10.44 22.10
N HIS A 230 12.57 -10.17 22.87
CA HIS A 230 13.91 -10.70 22.65
C HIS A 230 14.41 -11.41 23.90
N ASN A 231 15.31 -12.37 23.70
CA ASN A 231 16.01 -13.08 24.77
C ASN A 231 17.48 -12.63 24.78
N PRO A 232 17.91 -11.80 25.75
CA PRO A 232 19.29 -11.32 25.84
C PRO A 232 20.34 -12.42 25.96
N ASP A 233 19.97 -13.59 26.47
CA ASP A 233 20.88 -14.71 26.72
C ASP A 233 20.95 -15.70 25.56
N GLN A 234 20.19 -15.47 24.47
CA GLN A 234 20.18 -16.33 23.31
C GLN A 234 21.16 -15.83 22.25
N SER A 235 22.08 -16.70 21.84
CA SER A 235 22.93 -16.53 20.67
C SER A 235 22.57 -17.53 19.57
N VAL A 236 22.96 -17.20 18.33
CA VAL A 236 22.91 -18.09 17.18
C VAL A 236 24.34 -18.28 16.70
N GLU A 237 24.75 -19.52 16.48
CA GLU A 237 26.01 -19.82 15.80
C GLU A 237 25.84 -19.55 14.30
N ALA A 238 26.75 -18.79 13.72
CA ALA A 238 26.72 -18.50 12.29
C ALA A 238 27.14 -19.73 11.49
N ASP A 239 26.31 -20.12 10.54
CA ASP A 239 26.70 -21.00 9.44
C ASP A 239 27.43 -20.20 8.35
N ASP A 240 27.88 -20.91 7.31
CA ASP A 240 28.62 -20.30 6.20
C ASP A 240 27.79 -19.24 5.46
N GLU A 241 26.47 -19.45 5.33
CA GLU A 241 25.57 -18.51 4.69
C GLU A 241 25.44 -17.21 5.49
N LEU A 242 25.18 -17.30 6.80
CA LEU A 242 25.07 -16.14 7.67
C LEU A 242 26.42 -15.39 7.79
N ALA A 243 27.53 -16.12 7.83
CA ALA A 243 28.87 -15.52 7.84
C ALA A 243 29.16 -14.74 6.55
N GLN A 244 28.73 -15.27 5.40
CA GLN A 244 28.85 -14.60 4.11
C GLN A 244 27.99 -13.32 4.06
N ILE A 245 26.72 -13.39 4.49
CA ILE A 245 25.82 -12.22 4.57
C ILE A 245 26.42 -11.12 5.45
N ILE A 246 26.98 -11.48 6.62
CA ILE A 246 27.62 -10.53 7.52
C ILE A 246 28.85 -9.88 6.86
N THR A 247 29.63 -10.65 6.09
CA THR A 247 30.81 -10.14 5.39
C THR A 247 30.41 -9.12 4.33
N GLU A 248 29.45 -9.46 3.47
CA GLU A 248 28.92 -8.55 2.44
C GLU A 248 28.35 -7.26 3.06
N TYR A 249 27.63 -7.39 4.18
CA TYR A 249 27.13 -6.23 4.93
C TYR A 249 28.27 -5.30 5.38
N LYS A 250 29.36 -5.84 5.93
CA LYS A 250 30.51 -5.05 6.38
C LYS A 250 31.18 -4.31 5.23
N GLU A 251 31.38 -4.99 4.11
CA GLU A 251 32.00 -4.41 2.91
C GLU A 251 31.16 -3.25 2.36
N LEU A 252 29.85 -3.45 2.18
CA LEU A 252 28.95 -2.40 1.73
C LEU A 252 28.91 -1.22 2.72
N ASN A 253 28.92 -1.48 4.02
CA ASN A 253 28.95 -0.43 5.02
C ASN A 253 30.27 0.37 5.02
N SER A 254 31.40 -0.28 4.72
CA SER A 254 32.68 0.41 4.50
C SER A 254 32.61 1.32 3.29
N ASN A 255 32.11 0.81 2.16
CA ASN A 255 31.95 1.57 0.93
C ASN A 255 31.05 2.81 1.14
N ILE A 256 29.95 2.67 1.90
CA ILE A 256 29.08 3.80 2.25
C ILE A 256 29.84 4.85 3.05
N LYS A 257 30.68 4.43 4.02
CA LYS A 257 31.46 5.35 4.85
C LYS A 257 32.52 6.10 4.03
N GLU A 258 33.19 5.41 3.12
CA GLU A 258 34.15 6.00 2.19
C GLU A 258 33.47 7.01 1.26
N ALA A 259 32.37 6.61 0.60
CA ALA A 259 31.59 7.49 -0.27
C ALA A 259 31.02 8.71 0.49
N THR A 260 30.61 8.55 1.75
CA THR A 260 30.17 9.67 2.60
C THR A 260 31.33 10.63 2.87
N THR A 261 32.53 10.12 3.11
CA THR A 261 33.73 10.93 3.32
C THR A 261 34.07 11.73 2.06
N GLU A 262 34.00 11.10 0.89
CA GLU A 262 34.21 11.78 -0.41
C GLU A 262 33.13 12.86 -0.65
N LEU A 263 31.86 12.56 -0.35
CA LEU A 263 30.76 13.52 -0.46
C LEU A 263 30.99 14.74 0.45
N ASP A 264 31.47 14.53 1.68
CA ASP A 264 31.79 15.61 2.62
C ASP A 264 32.97 16.45 2.13
N GLN A 265 33.98 15.85 1.51
CA GLN A 265 35.08 16.58 0.88
C GLN A 265 34.60 17.46 -0.28
N LEU A 266 33.73 16.94 -1.15
CA LEU A 266 33.13 17.73 -2.23
C LEU A 266 32.25 18.86 -1.69
N LYS A 267 31.45 18.57 -0.65
CA LYS A 267 30.64 19.59 0.03
C LYS A 267 31.51 20.70 0.61
N LEU A 268 32.64 20.36 1.24
CA LEU A 268 33.60 21.33 1.74
C LEU A 268 34.17 22.21 0.60
N GLN A 269 34.53 21.62 -0.53
CA GLN A 269 35.03 22.38 -1.70
C GLN A 269 33.98 23.32 -2.27
N ILE A 270 32.71 22.90 -2.30
CA ILE A 270 31.59 23.73 -2.76
C ILE A 270 31.35 24.88 -1.78
N CYS A 271 31.15 24.58 -0.49
CA CYS A 271 30.84 25.59 0.53
C CYS A 271 32.01 26.58 0.73
N THR A 272 33.26 26.13 0.64
CA THR A 272 34.43 27.02 0.69
C THR A 272 34.43 28.05 -0.45
N ARG A 273 33.95 27.66 -1.65
CA ARG A 273 33.82 28.60 -2.77
C ARG A 273 32.57 29.49 -2.68
N MET A 274 31.53 29.04 -1.97
CA MET A 274 30.32 29.83 -1.76
C MET A 274 30.54 30.96 -0.75
N GLU A 275 31.43 30.76 0.22
CA GLU A 275 31.66 31.71 1.32
C GLU A 275 30.33 32.12 2.00
N ASP A 276 29.97 33.41 1.99
CA ASP A 276 28.73 33.96 2.54
C ASP A 276 27.55 33.94 1.55
N ALA A 277 27.78 33.52 0.31
CA ALA A 277 26.73 33.39 -0.68
C ALA A 277 25.83 32.18 -0.37
N GLU A 278 24.51 32.39 -0.43
CA GLU A 278 23.56 31.31 -0.17
C GLU A 278 23.21 30.48 -1.42
N MET A 279 23.73 30.82 -2.61
CA MET A 279 23.31 30.20 -3.88
C MET A 279 24.44 30.13 -4.91
N ILE A 280 24.44 29.05 -5.72
CA ILE A 280 25.27 28.90 -6.93
C ILE A 280 24.36 28.89 -8.16
N ILE A 281 24.69 29.68 -9.18
CA ILE A 281 23.95 29.80 -10.44
C ILE A 281 24.90 29.54 -11.61
N ALA A 282 24.45 28.76 -12.60
CA ALA A 282 25.11 28.61 -13.90
C ALA A 282 24.05 28.58 -15.01
N GLU A 283 24.29 29.28 -16.13
CA GLU A 283 23.35 29.34 -17.27
C GLU A 283 21.90 29.68 -16.85
N GLU A 284 21.75 30.68 -15.96
CA GLU A 284 20.46 31.11 -15.39
C GLU A 284 19.71 30.05 -14.56
N LYS A 285 20.32 28.89 -14.32
CA LYS A 285 19.78 27.82 -13.48
C LYS A 285 20.48 27.78 -12.13
N ARG A 286 19.67 27.61 -11.08
CA ARG A 286 20.17 27.39 -9.73
C ARG A 286 20.74 25.98 -9.59
N LEU A 287 22.04 25.89 -9.30
CA LEU A 287 22.73 24.61 -9.09
C LEU A 287 22.64 24.13 -7.63
N ALA A 288 22.82 25.03 -6.67
CA ALA A 288 22.82 24.69 -5.24
C ALA A 288 22.36 25.87 -4.38
N THR A 289 21.94 25.55 -3.15
CA THR A 289 21.66 26.54 -2.09
C THR A 289 22.31 26.10 -0.78
N TYR A 290 22.89 27.04 -0.05
CA TYR A 290 23.40 26.85 1.30
C TYR A 290 22.91 28.00 2.18
N LYS A 291 21.67 27.86 2.65
CA LYS A 291 20.96 28.91 3.38
C LYS A 291 21.16 28.78 4.87
N TYR A 292 21.21 29.93 5.56
CA TYR A 292 21.14 29.95 7.01
C TYR A 292 19.80 29.37 7.50
N GLN A 293 19.84 28.51 8.51
CA GLN A 293 18.65 27.90 9.11
C GLN A 293 18.77 27.94 10.64
N GLU A 294 17.69 28.39 11.30
CA GLU A 294 17.55 28.35 12.75
C GLU A 294 16.48 27.34 13.13
N ARG A 295 16.80 26.53 14.14
CA ARG A 295 15.86 25.59 14.75
C ARG A 295 15.85 25.81 16.25
N ASN A 296 14.69 26.16 16.80
CA ASN A 296 14.47 26.15 18.24
C ASN A 296 14.11 24.73 18.68
N SER A 297 14.84 24.18 19.64
CA SER A 297 14.51 22.90 20.28
C SER A 297 14.49 23.08 21.78
N LEU A 298 13.61 22.34 22.45
CA LEU A 298 13.58 22.28 23.90
C LEU A 298 14.90 21.72 24.44
N ASP A 299 15.54 22.44 25.36
CA ASP A 299 16.65 21.90 26.11
C ASP A 299 16.12 20.96 27.20
N SER A 300 15.97 19.70 26.84
CA SER A 300 15.45 18.67 27.74
C SER A 300 16.32 18.46 28.98
N LYS A 301 17.62 18.76 28.92
CA LYS A 301 18.52 18.63 30.08
C LYS A 301 18.30 19.77 31.06
N ALA A 302 18.23 21.00 30.56
CA ALA A 302 17.91 22.17 31.37
C ALA A 302 16.50 22.05 31.98
N LEU A 303 15.51 21.59 31.20
CA LEU A 303 14.15 21.35 31.71
C LEU A 303 14.14 20.30 32.81
N LYS A 304 14.83 19.17 32.64
CA LYS A 304 14.94 18.13 33.66
C LYS A 304 15.57 18.66 34.96
N ALA A 305 16.58 19.52 34.84
CA ALA A 305 17.26 20.10 36.01
C ALA A 305 16.40 21.16 36.75
N ALA A 306 15.69 22.02 36.02
CA ALA A 306 14.90 23.10 36.59
C ALA A 306 13.49 22.67 37.05
N HIS A 307 12.86 21.76 36.29
CA HIS A 307 11.49 21.31 36.48
C HIS A 307 11.36 19.78 36.25
N PRO A 308 11.92 18.95 37.15
CA PRO A 308 11.90 17.50 37.00
C PRO A 308 10.48 16.93 36.91
N ASP A 309 9.54 17.46 37.69
CA ASP A 309 8.15 16.99 37.68
C ASP A 309 7.47 17.20 36.33
N ILE A 310 7.78 18.32 35.64
CA ILE A 310 7.27 18.60 34.30
C ILE A 310 7.96 17.67 33.29
N TYR A 311 9.28 17.50 33.38
CA TYR A 311 10.01 16.61 32.49
C TYR A 311 9.46 15.17 32.52
N GLU A 312 9.22 14.62 33.72
CA GLU A 312 8.69 13.26 33.87
C GLU A 312 7.26 13.12 33.34
N GLN A 313 6.41 14.15 33.43
CA GLN A 313 5.05 14.13 32.86
C GLN A 313 5.02 13.97 31.34
N PHE A 314 6.07 14.40 30.64
CA PHE A 314 6.16 14.34 29.17
C PHE A 314 7.17 13.29 28.68
N LEU A 315 7.72 12.47 29.56
CA LEU A 315 8.64 11.41 29.18
C LEU A 315 7.88 10.28 28.46
N LYS A 316 8.29 9.98 27.23
CA LYS A 316 7.78 8.82 26.48
C LYS A 316 8.92 7.84 26.25
N THR A 317 8.75 6.60 26.68
CA THR A 317 9.69 5.51 26.39
C THR A 317 9.34 4.87 25.05
N SER A 318 10.33 4.77 24.17
CA SER A 318 10.28 3.96 22.95
C SER A 318 11.43 2.95 22.97
N SER A 319 11.13 1.68 22.68
CA SER A 319 12.12 0.60 22.66
C SER A 319 12.31 0.11 21.23
N THR A 320 13.56 -0.11 20.81
CA THR A 320 13.89 -0.58 19.46
C THR A 320 15.08 -1.54 19.52
N ARG A 321 15.03 -2.64 18.75
CA ARG A 321 16.19 -3.52 18.55
C ARG A 321 17.06 -2.95 17.44
N VAL A 322 18.38 -2.89 17.67
CA VAL A 322 19.34 -2.30 16.73
C VAL A 322 20.34 -3.36 16.33
N LEU A 323 20.49 -3.58 15.01
CA LEU A 323 21.56 -4.41 14.48
C LEU A 323 22.89 -3.64 14.59
N ARG A 324 23.90 -4.28 15.17
CA ARG A 324 25.29 -3.80 15.16
C ARG A 324 26.17 -4.94 14.71
N VAL A 325 26.86 -4.73 13.60
CA VAL A 325 27.80 -5.69 13.04
C VAL A 325 29.20 -5.24 13.46
N ALA A 326 29.98 -6.18 14.03
CA ALA A 326 31.27 -5.92 14.65
C ALA A 326 32.38 -5.57 13.66
#